data_AF-A0A7X7NGC0-F1
#
_entry.id   AF-A0A7X7NGC0-F1
#
_cell.length_a   1.000
_cell.length_b   1.000
_cell.length_c   1.000
_cell.angle_alpha   90.00
_cell.angle_beta   90.00
_cell.angle_gamma   90.00
#
_symmetry.space_group_name_H-M   'P 1'
#
loop_
_entity.id
_entity.type
_entity.pdbx_description
1 polymer ?
#
loop_
_entity_poly.entity_id
_entity_poly.type
_entity_poly.pdbx_seq_one_letter_code
_entity_poly.pdbx_strand_id
1 'polypeptide(L)'
;MRKMYKNRDISFIRTLFLSWVCFLLLSHESYSSNHVVIVVMDGVRLTETLGDKTNIPNIASLSLQGTTLTDFRTVLPGSAHESLTETVSGHARITTGTDQCITNDGSMLPTSPSLFQHYRKQTGADSGSCMVLCCKEKLNVLGNTSDPLWSGKYLPTVDCGDDGLRADSLTHAIAIEKLLRDHPSLMLINYAGPDAMGHAGDSSGYINKIKEIDGYVGDIWSAILNDPVLRDSTTLFITNDHGRHTLDFSSHGDACEGCTHIMCVIRGPQVKVNHKSAHRREQIDIAPTIGHLAGFSLPESEGKVMDEIFLNPVIRMDGIVKGPVLRGERIFKGIPSGTIIERFNLSGRRTYLQHIVQQDGADKISVEHIKSKAAGMYLYRLNYR
;
A
#
# COMPACT_ATOMS: atom_id res chain seq x y z
N MET A 1 41.88 -16.43 -57.92
CA MET A 1 41.68 -15.21 -57.11
C MET A 1 40.59 -15.46 -56.07
N ARG A 2 40.99 -15.77 -54.83
CA ARG A 2 40.10 -15.85 -53.67
C ARG A 2 39.84 -14.41 -53.19
N LYS A 3 38.57 -13.97 -53.09
CA LYS A 3 38.22 -12.73 -52.41
C LYS A 3 37.50 -13.03 -51.10
N MET A 4 38.17 -12.65 -50.02
CA MET A 4 37.72 -12.65 -48.64
C MET A 4 36.54 -11.69 -48.47
N TYR A 5 35.39 -12.23 -48.08
CA TYR A 5 34.34 -11.49 -47.38
C TYR A 5 33.95 -12.31 -46.15
N LYS A 6 34.71 -12.16 -45.07
CA LYS A 6 34.33 -12.66 -43.74
C LYS A 6 34.98 -11.73 -42.72
N ASN A 7 34.18 -11.30 -41.73
CA ASN A 7 34.58 -10.74 -40.43
C ASN A 7 34.45 -9.23 -40.17
N ARG A 8 33.57 -8.48 -40.85
CA ARG A 8 33.27 -7.10 -40.40
C ARG A 8 31.91 -6.85 -39.73
N ASP A 9 30.91 -7.72 -39.89
CA ASP A 9 29.57 -7.47 -39.29
C ASP A 9 29.28 -8.16 -37.95
N ILE A 10 30.05 -9.17 -37.57
CA ILE A 10 29.72 -9.97 -36.37
C ILE A 10 30.08 -9.24 -35.08
N SER A 11 31.06 -8.33 -35.12
CA SER A 11 31.47 -7.51 -33.98
C SER A 11 30.38 -6.48 -33.61
N PHE A 12 29.81 -5.79 -34.61
CA PHE A 12 28.82 -4.73 -34.40
C PHE A 12 27.47 -5.28 -33.88
N ILE A 13 27.06 -6.44 -34.39
CA ILE A 13 25.85 -7.14 -33.94
C ILE A 13 26.01 -7.68 -32.52
N ARG A 14 27.21 -8.15 -32.13
CA ARG A 14 27.48 -8.60 -30.74
C ARG A 14 27.44 -7.45 -29.73
N THR A 15 27.93 -6.27 -30.09
CA THR A 15 27.88 -5.10 -29.20
C THR A 15 26.45 -4.55 -29.04
N LEU A 16 25.64 -4.56 -30.11
CA LEU A 16 24.21 -4.21 -30.03
C LEU A 16 23.40 -5.23 -29.19
N PHE A 17 23.71 -6.53 -29.32
CA PHE A 17 23.02 -7.60 -28.60
C PHE A 17 23.38 -7.60 -27.10
N LEU A 18 24.65 -7.34 -26.73
CA LEU A 18 25.02 -7.17 -25.32
C LEU A 18 24.40 -5.92 -24.69
N SER A 19 24.32 -4.81 -25.43
CA SER A 19 23.66 -3.57 -24.97
C SER A 19 22.16 -3.78 -24.74
N TRP A 20 21.47 -4.51 -25.61
CA TRP A 20 20.04 -4.86 -25.46
C TRP A 20 19.77 -5.88 -24.34
N VAL A 21 20.65 -6.86 -24.13
CA VAL A 21 20.53 -7.81 -23.02
C VAL A 21 20.76 -7.13 -21.67
N CYS A 22 21.69 -6.16 -21.60
CA CYS A 22 21.83 -5.29 -20.42
C CYS A 22 20.59 -4.41 -20.22
N PHE A 23 19.99 -3.86 -21.29
CA PHE A 23 18.73 -3.09 -21.19
C PHE A 23 17.54 -3.95 -20.72
N LEU A 24 17.48 -5.23 -21.13
CA LEU A 24 16.45 -6.20 -20.71
C LEU A 24 16.67 -6.81 -19.31
N LEU A 25 17.91 -6.79 -18.82
CA LEU A 25 18.24 -7.14 -17.43
C LEU A 25 18.03 -5.94 -16.50
N LEU A 26 18.19 -4.71 -16.99
CA LEU A 26 17.84 -3.46 -16.29
C LEU A 26 16.32 -3.20 -16.29
N SER A 27 15.58 -3.64 -17.32
CA SER A 27 14.11 -3.53 -17.36
C SER A 27 13.40 -4.57 -16.49
N HIS A 28 14.14 -5.27 -15.64
CA HIS A 28 13.63 -6.24 -14.68
C HIS A 28 13.53 -5.62 -13.28
N GLU A 29 13.37 -4.30 -13.20
CA GLU A 29 12.79 -3.69 -12.00
C GLU A 29 11.40 -4.27 -11.83
N SER A 30 11.31 -5.20 -10.87
CA SER A 30 10.06 -5.73 -10.41
C SER A 30 9.13 -4.56 -10.11
N TYR A 31 8.01 -4.52 -10.82
CA TYR A 31 6.89 -3.62 -10.63
C TYR A 31 6.21 -3.91 -9.27
N SER A 32 6.96 -3.97 -8.17
CA SER A 32 6.48 -4.14 -6.79
C SER A 32 7.08 -3.03 -5.93
N SER A 33 6.28 -2.36 -5.11
CA SER A 33 6.83 -1.51 -4.04
C SER A 33 7.52 -2.46 -3.06
N ASN A 34 8.84 -2.36 -2.91
CA ASN A 34 9.58 -3.21 -1.99
C ASN A 34 9.49 -2.69 -0.55
N HIS A 35 9.24 -1.39 -0.42
CA HIS A 35 9.05 -0.70 0.85
C HIS A 35 7.70 0.00 0.85
N VAL A 36 6.99 -0.05 1.97
CA VAL A 36 5.78 0.72 2.22
C VAL A 36 5.87 1.36 3.59
N VAL A 37 5.70 2.68 3.64
CA VAL A 37 5.62 3.46 4.88
C VAL A 37 4.20 3.97 5.02
N ILE A 38 3.59 3.75 6.19
CA ILE A 38 2.26 4.24 6.54
C ILE A 38 2.43 5.25 7.66
N VAL A 39 2.07 6.51 7.42
CA VAL A 39 2.02 7.55 8.44
C VAL A 39 0.56 7.77 8.82
N VAL A 40 0.25 7.61 10.12
CA VAL A 40 -1.07 7.84 10.69
C VAL A 40 -1.01 9.07 11.61
N MET A 41 -1.71 10.14 11.21
CA MET A 41 -1.89 11.36 12.00
C MET A 41 -3.17 11.25 12.82
N ASP A 42 -3.07 10.85 14.07
CA ASP A 42 -4.18 10.47 14.93
C ASP A 42 -5.17 11.63 15.18
N GLY A 43 -6.47 11.35 15.06
CA GLY A 43 -7.54 12.28 15.43
C GLY A 43 -7.54 13.62 14.70
N VAL A 44 -7.10 13.67 13.44
CA VAL A 44 -7.14 14.89 12.63
C VAL A 44 -8.41 14.98 11.76
N ARG A 45 -9.06 16.15 11.70
CA ARG A 45 -10.18 16.38 10.78
C ARG A 45 -9.68 16.69 9.37
N LEU A 46 -10.50 16.33 8.38
CA LEU A 46 -10.23 16.69 6.99
C LEU A 46 -10.22 18.22 6.79
N THR A 47 -11.07 18.95 7.53
CA THR A 47 -11.22 20.42 7.42
C THR A 47 -9.93 21.17 7.70
N GLU A 48 -9.16 20.75 8.73
CA GLU A 48 -7.87 21.36 9.09
C GLU A 48 -6.69 20.82 8.27
N THR A 49 -6.91 19.81 7.42
CA THR A 49 -5.87 19.18 6.58
C THR A 49 -6.13 19.44 5.10
N LEU A 50 -6.73 18.50 4.37
CA LEU A 50 -6.98 18.67 2.93
C LEU A 50 -8.00 19.79 2.63
N GLY A 51 -8.83 20.17 3.61
CA GLY A 51 -9.71 21.33 3.57
C GLY A 51 -8.99 22.67 3.73
N ASP A 52 -7.86 22.70 4.46
CA ASP A 52 -6.99 23.86 4.63
C ASP A 52 -5.52 23.45 4.50
N LYS A 53 -5.08 23.38 3.25
CA LYS A 53 -3.72 22.95 2.88
C LYS A 53 -2.62 23.88 3.40
N THR A 54 -2.95 25.06 3.95
CA THR A 54 -1.95 25.94 4.57
C THR A 54 -1.39 25.36 5.86
N ASN A 55 -2.11 24.43 6.50
CA ASN A 55 -1.63 23.71 7.68
C ASN A 55 -0.77 22.49 7.33
N ILE A 56 -0.84 22.01 6.09
CA ILE A 56 -0.16 20.78 5.64
C ILE A 56 0.57 20.95 4.29
N PRO A 57 1.48 21.94 4.14
CA PRO A 57 2.12 22.23 2.85
C PRO A 57 2.92 21.06 2.26
N ASN A 58 3.55 20.21 3.08
CA ASN A 58 4.29 19.05 2.60
C ASN A 58 3.33 17.98 2.04
N ILE A 59 2.32 17.59 2.82
CA ILE A 59 1.28 16.63 2.37
C ILE A 59 0.54 17.19 1.15
N ALA A 60 0.25 18.49 1.10
CA ALA A 60 -0.34 19.15 -0.06
C ALA A 60 0.55 19.02 -1.31
N SER A 61 1.87 19.19 -1.18
CA SER A 61 2.82 18.96 -2.27
C SER A 61 2.86 17.49 -2.70
N LEU A 62 2.84 16.56 -1.74
CA LEU A 62 2.77 15.12 -2.01
C LEU A 62 1.47 14.73 -2.73
N SER A 63 0.35 15.40 -2.41
CA SER A 63 -0.94 15.18 -3.07
C SER A 63 -0.93 15.50 -4.57
N LEU A 64 -0.09 16.46 -4.99
CA LEU A 64 0.13 16.79 -6.41
C LEU A 64 1.08 15.79 -7.10
N GLN A 65 1.88 15.06 -6.32
CA GLN A 65 2.87 14.09 -6.80
C GLN A 65 2.37 12.64 -6.71
N GLY A 66 1.15 12.43 -6.24
CA GLY A 66 0.57 11.11 -6.01
C GLY A 66 -0.95 11.10 -6.22
N THR A 67 -1.62 10.17 -5.55
CA THR A 67 -3.07 10.04 -5.57
C THR A 67 -3.66 10.52 -4.25
N THR A 68 -4.72 11.33 -4.34
CA THR A 68 -5.57 11.69 -3.20
C THR A 68 -6.89 10.91 -3.31
N LEU A 69 -7.30 10.24 -2.24
CA LEU A 69 -8.65 9.68 -2.15
C LEU A 69 -9.56 10.74 -1.55
N THR A 70 -10.53 11.25 -2.32
CA THR A 70 -11.37 12.37 -1.89
C THR A 70 -12.60 11.93 -1.10
N ASP A 71 -12.96 10.64 -1.15
CA ASP A 71 -14.04 10.03 -0.35
C ASP A 71 -13.50 8.82 0.42
N PHE A 72 -12.48 9.07 1.26
CA PHE A 72 -11.87 8.08 2.13
C PHE A 72 -12.42 8.18 3.55
N ARG A 73 -12.89 7.07 4.12
CA ARG A 73 -13.64 7.10 5.37
C ARG A 73 -13.15 6.10 6.40
N THR A 74 -13.47 6.35 7.67
CA THR A 74 -13.51 5.27 8.67
C THR A 74 -14.57 4.25 8.24
N VAL A 75 -14.45 3.01 8.71
CA VAL A 75 -15.54 2.05 8.50
C VAL A 75 -16.77 2.56 9.22
N LEU A 76 -17.88 2.70 8.49
CA LEU A 76 -19.18 3.02 9.06
C LEU A 76 -19.91 1.69 9.40
N PRO A 77 -19.91 1.27 10.66
CA PRO A 77 -20.66 0.11 11.10
C PRO A 77 -22.14 0.17 10.75
N GLY A 78 -22.68 -0.98 10.38
CA GLY A 78 -24.12 -1.20 10.35
C GLY A 78 -24.68 -1.16 11.78
N SER A 79 -25.34 -0.06 12.15
CA SER A 79 -26.32 0.07 13.25
C SER A 79 -25.97 -0.40 14.69
N ALA A 80 -24.76 -0.83 15.03
CA ALA A 80 -24.51 -1.38 16.38
C ALA A 80 -23.10 -1.24 16.98
N HIS A 81 -22.15 -0.50 16.37
CA HIS A 81 -20.78 -0.53 16.87
C HIS A 81 -20.41 0.73 17.65
N GLU A 82 -19.93 0.50 18.87
CA GLU A 82 -19.45 1.52 19.82
C GLU A 82 -17.99 1.98 19.52
N SER A 83 -17.32 1.37 18.53
CA SER A 83 -15.90 1.59 18.19
C SER A 83 -15.68 2.30 16.84
N LEU A 84 -16.61 3.20 16.47
CA LEU A 84 -16.61 3.95 15.20
C LEU A 84 -15.28 4.66 14.93
N THR A 85 -14.83 5.46 15.89
CA THR A 85 -13.66 6.33 15.75
C THR A 85 -12.70 6.16 16.93
N GLU A 86 -12.50 4.93 17.37
CA GLU A 86 -11.55 4.63 18.45
C GLU A 86 -10.15 4.38 17.88
N THR A 87 -9.13 4.94 18.52
CA THR A 87 -7.73 4.86 18.05
C THR A 87 -7.27 3.43 17.75
N VAL A 88 -7.42 2.50 18.71
CA VAL A 88 -6.94 1.11 18.54
C VAL A 88 -7.69 0.42 17.40
N SER A 89 -9.01 0.56 17.33
CA SER A 89 -9.84 0.01 16.25
C SER A 89 -9.49 0.58 14.88
N GLY A 90 -9.28 1.90 14.77
CA GLY A 90 -8.88 2.54 13.51
C GLY A 90 -7.55 2.02 12.99
N HIS A 91 -6.54 1.90 13.86
CA HIS A 91 -5.24 1.33 13.50
C HIS A 91 -5.30 -0.17 13.19
N ALA A 92 -6.13 -0.92 13.92
CA ALA A 92 -6.43 -2.30 13.60
C ALA A 92 -6.96 -2.45 12.17
N ARG A 93 -8.00 -1.69 11.80
CA ARG A 93 -8.57 -1.71 10.44
C ARG A 93 -7.53 -1.42 9.37
N ILE A 94 -6.67 -0.42 9.59
CA ILE A 94 -5.57 -0.06 8.67
C ILE A 94 -4.60 -1.24 8.50
N THR A 95 -4.29 -1.97 9.57
CA THR A 95 -3.24 -3.00 9.58
C THR A 95 -3.75 -4.40 9.21
N THR A 96 -5.01 -4.75 9.49
CA THR A 96 -5.58 -6.07 9.19
C THR A 96 -6.44 -6.06 7.94
N GLY A 97 -6.99 -4.91 7.57
CA GLY A 97 -7.98 -4.81 6.52
C GLY A 97 -9.33 -5.44 6.90
N THR A 98 -9.64 -5.53 8.20
CA THR A 98 -10.90 -6.08 8.75
C THR A 98 -11.52 -5.11 9.74
N ASP A 99 -12.85 -5.03 9.78
CA ASP A 99 -13.52 -4.32 10.87
C ASP A 99 -13.63 -5.23 12.10
N GLN A 100 -13.03 -4.79 13.20
CA GLN A 100 -12.97 -5.57 14.43
C GLN A 100 -13.23 -4.68 15.63
N CYS A 101 -14.16 -5.13 16.47
CA CYS A 101 -14.49 -4.46 17.71
C CYS A 101 -13.48 -4.86 18.79
N ILE A 102 -12.51 -3.99 19.01
CA ILE A 102 -11.49 -4.13 20.06
C ILE A 102 -11.55 -2.91 20.98
N THR A 103 -11.13 -3.09 22.23
CA THR A 103 -11.16 -2.01 23.23
C THR A 103 -10.07 -1.00 22.92
N ASN A 104 -10.37 0.27 23.22
CA ASN A 104 -9.41 1.36 22.99
C ASN A 104 -8.37 1.51 24.11
N ASP A 105 -8.34 0.60 25.09
CA ASP A 105 -7.39 0.59 26.20
C ASP A 105 -6.14 -0.26 25.92
N GLY A 106 -6.10 -0.99 24.81
CA GLY A 106 -4.99 -1.88 24.47
C GLY A 106 -5.00 -3.23 25.20
N SER A 107 -6.10 -3.59 25.86
CA SER A 107 -6.21 -4.90 26.55
C SER A 107 -6.59 -6.04 25.61
N MET A 108 -7.14 -5.74 24.42
CA MET A 108 -7.53 -6.74 23.43
C MET A 108 -6.64 -6.69 22.18
N LEU A 109 -6.17 -7.87 21.77
CA LEU A 109 -5.46 -8.03 20.50
C LEU A 109 -6.44 -7.96 19.31
N PRO A 110 -5.98 -7.47 18.15
CA PRO A 110 -6.62 -7.73 16.87
C PRO A 110 -7.08 -9.18 16.70
N THR A 111 -8.30 -9.39 16.20
CA THR A 111 -8.82 -10.74 15.93
C THR A 111 -8.26 -11.33 14.65
N SER A 112 -7.82 -10.48 13.71
CA SER A 112 -7.19 -10.89 12.47
C SER A 112 -5.68 -10.61 12.48
N PRO A 113 -4.86 -11.45 11.84
CA PRO A 113 -3.44 -11.16 11.61
C PRO A 113 -3.24 -9.87 10.81
N SER A 114 -2.18 -9.13 11.15
CA SER A 114 -1.84 -7.89 10.44
C SER A 114 -1.11 -8.14 9.12
N LEU A 115 -1.07 -7.12 8.26
CA LEU A 115 -0.30 -7.08 7.02
C LEU A 115 1.18 -7.42 7.26
N PHE A 116 1.72 -7.09 8.43
CA PHE A 116 3.08 -7.44 8.83
C PHE A 116 3.24 -8.95 9.01
N GLN A 117 2.33 -9.59 9.75
CA GLN A 117 2.37 -11.05 9.93
C GLN A 117 2.18 -11.78 8.60
N HIS A 118 1.25 -11.29 7.76
CA HIS A 118 1.01 -11.83 6.42
C HIS A 118 2.23 -11.75 5.52
N TYR A 119 2.89 -10.59 5.48
CA TYR A 119 4.12 -10.40 4.71
C TYR A 119 5.20 -11.36 5.18
N ARG A 120 5.53 -11.34 6.48
CA ARG A 120 6.60 -12.18 7.05
C ARG A 120 6.35 -13.68 6.84
N LYS A 121 5.10 -14.15 6.96
CA LYS A 121 4.76 -15.55 6.70
C LYS A 121 4.98 -15.95 5.25
N GLN A 122 4.64 -15.09 4.29
CA GLN A 122 4.69 -15.41 2.86
C GLN A 122 6.09 -15.22 2.26
N THR A 123 6.85 -14.25 2.76
CA THR A 123 8.19 -13.93 2.25
C THR A 123 9.31 -14.62 3.02
N GLY A 124 9.04 -15.03 4.27
CA GLY A 124 10.07 -15.53 5.17
C GLY A 124 10.97 -14.42 5.74
N ALA A 125 10.58 -13.15 5.61
CA ALA A 125 11.36 -12.02 6.11
C ALA A 125 11.55 -12.04 7.63
N ASP A 126 12.69 -11.54 8.08
CA ASP A 126 12.97 -11.36 9.51
C ASP A 126 12.02 -10.33 10.16
N SER A 127 12.07 -10.22 11.48
CA SER A 127 11.20 -9.28 12.21
C SER A 127 11.59 -7.82 11.98
N GLY A 128 12.87 -7.53 11.71
CA GLY A 128 13.34 -6.15 11.47
C GLY A 128 12.82 -5.56 10.16
N SER A 129 12.44 -6.43 9.21
CA SER A 129 11.84 -6.05 7.94
C SER A 129 10.41 -5.47 8.07
N CYS A 130 9.79 -5.56 9.25
CA CYS A 130 8.43 -5.07 9.50
C CYS A 130 8.37 -4.34 10.85
N MET A 131 7.88 -3.10 10.85
CA MET A 131 7.92 -2.24 12.04
C MET A 131 6.60 -1.54 12.31
N VAL A 132 6.19 -1.54 13.58
CA VAL A 132 5.12 -0.71 14.12
C VAL A 132 5.72 0.22 15.16
N LEU A 133 5.71 1.52 14.86
CA LEU A 133 6.30 2.56 15.70
C LEU A 133 5.23 3.60 16.04
N CYS A 134 4.81 3.69 17.30
CA CYS A 134 3.68 4.55 17.66
C CYS A 134 3.99 5.46 18.85
N CYS A 135 3.18 6.50 19.01
CA CYS A 135 3.26 7.36 20.20
C CYS A 135 2.45 6.80 21.38
N LYS A 136 1.39 6.03 21.14
CA LYS A 136 0.48 5.51 22.17
C LYS A 136 0.82 4.06 22.52
N GLU A 137 1.18 3.78 23.78
CA GLU A 137 1.57 2.43 24.26
C GLU A 137 0.50 1.37 23.93
N LYS A 138 -0.78 1.73 24.09
CA LYS A 138 -1.92 0.86 23.77
C LYS A 138 -1.93 0.30 22.35
N LEU A 139 -1.20 0.92 21.40
CA LEU A 139 -1.04 0.42 20.03
C LEU A 139 -0.03 -0.74 19.92
N ASN A 140 0.62 -1.14 21.02
CA ASN A 140 1.44 -2.36 21.06
C ASN A 140 0.66 -3.61 20.61
N VAL A 141 -0.67 -3.61 20.78
CA VAL A 141 -1.53 -4.73 20.35
C VAL A 141 -1.47 -5.00 18.84
N LEU A 142 -1.11 -4.03 18.01
CA LEU A 142 -0.99 -4.18 16.55
C LEU A 142 0.12 -5.17 16.13
N GLY A 143 1.03 -5.50 17.05
CA GLY A 143 2.11 -6.46 16.82
C GLY A 143 1.67 -7.91 16.74
N ASN A 144 0.46 -8.24 17.18
CA ASN A 144 0.01 -9.62 17.27
C ASN A 144 -1.50 -9.73 17.05
N THR A 145 -2.00 -10.96 17.09
CA THR A 145 -3.42 -11.27 16.96
C THR A 145 -3.85 -12.33 17.97
N SER A 146 -5.13 -12.34 18.30
CA SER A 146 -5.78 -13.42 19.05
C SER A 146 -6.15 -14.63 18.17
N ASP A 147 -5.95 -14.58 16.84
CA ASP A 147 -6.16 -15.74 15.97
C ASP A 147 -5.26 -16.92 16.42
N PRO A 148 -5.81 -18.09 16.79
CA PRO A 148 -5.03 -19.21 17.32
C PRO A 148 -3.98 -19.79 16.36
N LEU A 149 -4.16 -19.63 15.05
CA LEU A 149 -3.20 -20.11 14.05
C LEU A 149 -2.01 -19.18 13.90
N TRP A 150 -2.19 -17.89 14.23
CA TRP A 150 -1.23 -16.82 13.99
C TRP A 150 -0.61 -16.23 15.26
N SER A 151 -1.28 -16.37 16.41
CA SER A 151 -0.84 -15.75 17.67
C SER A 151 0.59 -16.17 18.03
N GLY A 152 1.42 -15.17 18.32
CA GLY A 152 2.83 -15.37 18.67
C GLY A 152 3.73 -15.75 17.50
N LYS A 153 3.25 -15.68 16.25
CA LYS A 153 4.01 -16.04 15.05
C LYS A 153 4.14 -14.86 14.10
N TYR A 154 5.28 -14.81 13.40
CA TYR A 154 5.56 -13.81 12.35
C TYR A 154 5.43 -12.35 12.83
N LEU A 155 5.74 -12.08 14.09
CA LEU A 155 5.56 -10.77 14.74
C LEU A 155 6.48 -9.67 14.14
N PRO A 156 5.99 -8.47 13.80
CA PRO A 156 6.87 -7.35 13.50
C PRO A 156 7.68 -6.92 14.72
N THR A 157 8.70 -6.09 14.50
CA THR A 157 9.25 -5.26 15.57
C THR A 157 8.21 -4.20 15.96
N VAL A 158 7.97 -4.03 17.26
CA VAL A 158 7.01 -3.06 17.80
C VAL A 158 7.71 -2.17 18.81
N ASP A 159 7.48 -0.87 18.71
CA ASP A 159 7.93 0.14 19.65
C ASP A 159 6.87 1.24 19.76
N CYS A 160 5.95 1.11 20.71
CA CYS A 160 4.88 2.10 20.93
C CYS A 160 5.11 2.98 22.17
N GLY A 161 6.32 2.94 22.76
CA GLY A 161 6.63 3.53 24.05
C GLY A 161 6.04 2.75 25.24
N ASP A 162 6.52 3.07 26.46
CA ASP A 162 6.20 2.35 27.71
C ASP A 162 5.46 3.20 28.76
N ASP A 163 5.27 4.51 28.50
CA ASP A 163 4.71 5.49 29.46
C ASP A 163 3.35 6.06 29.00
N GLY A 164 2.51 5.25 28.36
CA GLY A 164 1.20 5.65 27.84
C GLY A 164 1.24 6.52 26.57
N LEU A 165 1.93 7.66 26.61
CA LEU A 165 2.05 8.60 25.47
C LEU A 165 3.47 9.15 25.33
N ARG A 166 4.19 8.69 24.30
CA ARG A 166 5.49 9.21 23.85
C ARG A 166 5.30 10.46 22.99
N ALA A 167 6.20 11.44 23.14
CA ALA A 167 6.20 12.66 22.33
C ALA A 167 6.43 12.34 20.83
N ASP A 168 5.68 13.01 19.96
CA ASP A 168 5.78 12.84 18.50
C ASP A 168 7.22 13.06 17.99
N SER A 169 7.94 14.05 18.53
CA SER A 169 9.31 14.37 18.15
C SER A 169 10.30 13.23 18.43
N LEU A 170 10.12 12.51 19.54
CA LEU A 170 10.95 11.36 19.87
C LEU A 170 10.61 10.17 18.97
N THR A 171 9.32 9.89 18.77
CA THR A 171 8.86 8.87 17.82
C THR A 171 9.40 9.16 16.42
N HIS A 172 9.39 10.42 15.97
CA HIS A 172 9.91 10.82 14.66
C HIS A 172 11.42 10.61 14.54
N ALA A 173 12.20 11.00 15.55
CA ALA A 173 13.64 10.77 15.55
C ALA A 173 13.98 9.27 15.44
N ILE A 174 13.26 8.41 16.18
CA ILE A 174 13.40 6.95 16.08
C ILE A 174 12.95 6.46 14.70
N ALA A 175 11.88 7.02 14.14
CA ALA A 175 11.38 6.63 12.83
C ALA A 175 12.44 6.86 11.74
N ILE A 176 13.07 8.04 11.71
CA ILE A 176 14.14 8.35 10.75
C ILE A 176 15.35 7.43 10.95
N GLU A 177 15.76 7.18 12.19
CA GLU A 177 16.88 6.28 12.49
C GLU A 177 16.62 4.87 11.96
N LYS A 178 15.47 4.30 12.27
CA LYS A 178 15.08 2.94 11.86
C LYS A 178 14.87 2.84 10.35
N LEU A 179 14.24 3.83 9.74
CA LEU A 179 13.99 3.87 8.31
C LEU A 179 15.31 3.80 7.51
N LEU A 180 16.29 4.61 7.89
CA LEU A 180 17.58 4.72 7.19
C LEU A 180 18.56 3.59 7.54
N ARG A 181 18.48 3.05 8.75
CA ARG A 181 19.39 1.97 9.19
C ARG A 181 18.91 0.60 8.74
N ASP A 182 17.61 0.33 8.86
CA ASP A 182 17.07 -1.02 8.72
C ASP A 182 16.35 -1.24 7.38
N HIS A 183 16.01 -0.18 6.64
CA HIS A 183 15.26 -0.23 5.37
C HIS A 183 14.05 -1.19 5.43
N PRO A 184 13.12 -1.03 6.40
CA PRO A 184 12.03 -1.97 6.58
C PRO A 184 11.18 -2.09 5.31
N SER A 185 10.75 -3.30 4.96
CA SER A 185 9.80 -3.51 3.85
C SER A 185 8.44 -2.92 4.17
N LEU A 186 8.01 -2.99 5.44
CA LEU A 186 6.73 -2.42 5.88
C LEU A 186 6.95 -1.67 7.19
N MET A 187 6.54 -0.41 7.25
CA MET A 187 6.67 0.42 8.45
C MET A 187 5.39 1.22 8.67
N LEU A 188 4.83 1.16 9.88
CA LEU A 188 3.76 2.06 10.33
C LEU A 188 4.31 3.02 11.39
N ILE A 189 3.98 4.29 11.24
CA ILE A 189 4.34 5.37 12.14
C ILE A 189 3.05 6.07 12.58
N ASN A 190 2.75 6.06 13.87
CA ASN A 190 1.63 6.82 14.45
C ASN A 190 2.13 8.04 15.22
N TYR A 191 1.50 9.19 14.97
CA TYR A 191 1.68 10.43 15.71
C TYR A 191 0.38 10.83 16.39
N ALA A 192 0.45 11.20 17.66
CA ALA A 192 -0.71 11.36 18.54
C ALA A 192 -1.05 12.82 18.88
N GLY A 193 -0.20 13.77 18.49
CA GLY A 193 -0.31 15.19 18.86
C GLY A 193 -1.69 15.82 18.64
N PRO A 194 -2.26 15.78 17.42
CA PRO A 194 -3.55 16.39 17.14
C PRO A 194 -4.66 15.80 18.00
N ASP A 195 -4.75 14.48 18.11
CA ASP A 195 -5.75 13.85 18.98
C ASP A 195 -5.63 14.29 20.45
N ALA A 196 -4.40 14.31 21.00
CA ALA A 196 -4.15 14.74 22.37
C ALA A 196 -4.58 16.21 22.61
N MET A 197 -4.25 17.11 21.68
CA MET A 197 -4.64 18.52 21.77
C MET A 197 -6.14 18.73 21.54
N GLY A 198 -6.74 17.90 20.69
CA GLY A 198 -8.18 17.84 20.48
C GLY A 198 -8.90 17.53 21.79
N HIS A 199 -8.57 16.43 22.46
CA HIS A 199 -9.15 16.10 23.76
C HIS A 199 -8.92 17.16 24.84
N ALA A 200 -7.81 17.91 24.77
CA ALA A 200 -7.54 19.03 25.67
C ALA A 200 -8.37 20.30 25.36
N GLY A 201 -9.09 20.34 24.22
CA GLY A 201 -9.77 21.54 23.74
C GLY A 201 -8.82 22.65 23.31
N ASP A 202 -7.53 22.36 23.12
CA ASP A 202 -6.52 23.34 22.71
C ASP A 202 -6.49 23.47 21.18
N SER A 203 -7.27 24.40 20.65
CA SER A 203 -7.36 24.65 19.21
C SER A 203 -6.03 25.13 18.59
N SER A 204 -5.24 25.90 19.33
CA SER A 204 -3.95 26.40 18.82
C SER A 204 -2.92 25.27 18.83
N GLY A 205 -2.87 24.50 19.92
CA GLY A 205 -2.08 23.27 20.01
C GLY A 205 -2.44 22.27 18.92
N TYR A 206 -3.74 22.09 18.63
CA TYR A 206 -4.24 21.20 17.58
C TYR A 206 -3.65 21.55 16.21
N ILE A 207 -3.80 22.80 15.77
CA ILE A 207 -3.24 23.27 14.49
C ILE A 207 -1.70 23.20 14.47
N ASN A 208 -1.05 23.54 15.58
CA ASN A 208 0.41 23.46 15.68
C ASN A 208 0.91 22.02 15.55
N LYS A 209 0.23 21.05 16.15
CA LYS A 209 0.56 19.62 16.02
C LYS A 209 0.32 19.08 14.62
N ILE A 210 -0.71 19.55 13.92
CA ILE A 210 -0.92 19.22 12.50
C ILE A 210 0.27 19.71 11.66
N LYS A 211 0.69 20.97 11.84
CA LYS A 211 1.83 21.56 11.12
C LYS A 211 3.16 20.86 11.45
N GLU A 212 3.37 20.49 12.71
CA GLU A 212 4.55 19.75 13.16
C GLU A 212 4.63 18.39 12.46
N ILE A 213 3.55 17.63 12.45
CA ILE A 213 3.52 16.30 11.81
C ILE A 213 3.60 16.41 10.28
N ASP A 214 3.04 17.45 9.67
CA ASP A 214 3.28 17.72 8.24
C ASP A 214 4.78 17.91 7.94
N GLY A 215 5.52 18.59 8.82
CA GLY A 215 6.97 18.67 8.77
C GLY A 215 7.62 17.29 8.83
N TYR A 216 7.21 16.44 9.77
CA TYR A 216 7.70 15.05 9.88
C TYR A 216 7.41 14.20 8.64
N VAL A 217 6.26 14.40 7.98
CA VAL A 217 5.96 13.75 6.70
C VAL A 217 6.94 14.23 5.60
N GLY A 218 7.24 15.53 5.57
CA GLY A 218 8.25 16.10 4.68
C GLY A 218 9.64 15.51 4.91
N ASP A 219 10.04 15.36 6.17
CA ASP A 219 11.32 14.77 6.57
C ASP A 219 11.41 13.29 6.20
N ILE A 220 10.37 12.50 6.49
CA ILE A 220 10.29 11.08 6.10
C ILE A 220 10.43 10.93 4.58
N TRP A 221 9.66 11.73 3.83
CA TRP A 221 9.69 11.64 2.38
C TRP A 221 11.05 12.10 1.80
N SER A 222 11.66 13.12 2.40
CA SER A 222 13.01 13.57 2.02
C SER A 222 14.06 12.51 2.34
N ALA A 223 13.96 11.83 3.48
CA ALA A 223 14.84 10.72 3.84
C ALA A 223 14.73 9.56 2.83
N ILE A 224 13.50 9.19 2.44
CA ILE A 224 13.24 8.20 1.38
C ILE A 224 13.92 8.62 0.08
N LEU A 225 13.74 9.87 -0.36
CA LEU A 225 14.29 10.34 -1.64
C LEU A 225 15.82 10.38 -1.67
N ASN A 226 16.45 10.60 -0.52
CA ASN A 226 17.91 10.71 -0.40
C ASN A 226 18.59 9.36 -0.17
N ASP A 227 17.84 8.29 0.07
CA ASP A 227 18.36 6.94 0.26
C ASP A 227 18.24 6.12 -1.05
N PRO A 228 19.36 5.60 -1.61
CA PRO A 228 19.34 4.88 -2.88
C PRO A 228 18.61 3.52 -2.84
N VAL A 229 18.40 2.94 -1.66
CA VAL A 229 17.62 1.71 -1.48
C VAL A 229 16.12 2.02 -1.52
N LEU A 230 15.72 3.14 -0.91
CA LEU A 230 14.30 3.50 -0.72
C LEU A 230 13.71 4.33 -1.86
N ARG A 231 14.47 5.25 -2.46
CA ARG A 231 13.97 6.35 -3.31
C ARG A 231 13.00 5.91 -4.41
N ASP A 232 13.35 4.85 -5.13
CA ASP A 232 12.63 4.40 -6.34
C ASP A 232 11.72 3.19 -6.07
N SER A 233 11.63 2.74 -4.82
CA SER A 233 11.01 1.47 -4.42
C SER A 233 10.02 1.60 -3.25
N THR A 234 9.83 2.81 -2.73
CA THR A 234 8.97 3.09 -1.57
C THR A 234 7.64 3.70 -1.97
N THR A 235 6.55 3.18 -1.40
CA THR A 235 5.23 3.83 -1.41
C THR A 235 4.92 4.37 -0.02
N LEU A 236 4.61 5.66 0.05
CA LEU A 236 4.18 6.34 1.26
C LEU A 236 2.66 6.50 1.26
N PHE A 237 2.01 6.01 2.31
CA PHE A 237 0.61 6.25 2.64
C PHE A 237 0.54 7.25 3.80
N ILE A 238 -0.26 8.31 3.65
CA ILE A 238 -0.50 9.30 4.70
C ILE A 238 -2.00 9.32 4.96
N THR A 239 -2.39 8.99 6.19
CA THR A 239 -3.79 8.85 6.58
C THR A 239 -3.98 9.20 8.05
N ASN A 240 -5.20 9.01 8.54
CA ASN A 240 -5.58 9.03 9.94
C ASN A 240 -6.45 7.81 10.29
N ASP A 241 -6.54 7.54 11.58
CA ASP A 241 -7.34 6.47 12.19
C ASP A 241 -8.80 6.92 12.47
N HIS A 242 -9.00 8.21 12.70
CA HIS A 242 -10.31 8.86 12.73
C HIS A 242 -10.15 10.39 12.62
N GLY A 243 -11.28 11.08 12.54
CA GLY A 243 -11.36 12.52 12.74
C GLY A 243 -11.97 12.89 14.10
N ARG A 244 -12.68 14.01 14.16
CA ARG A 244 -13.29 14.61 15.38
C ARG A 244 -14.61 15.28 15.04
N HIS A 245 -15.50 15.55 16.01
CA HIS A 245 -16.84 16.03 15.65
C HIS A 245 -16.80 17.30 14.79
N THR A 246 -17.74 17.41 13.86
CA THR A 246 -17.82 18.53 12.91
C THR A 246 -17.93 19.88 13.64
N LEU A 247 -18.73 19.95 14.70
CA LEU A 247 -18.99 21.20 15.43
C LEU A 247 -18.15 21.34 16.71
N ASP A 248 -17.62 20.23 17.23
CA ASP A 248 -16.81 20.21 18.44
C ASP A 248 -15.58 19.32 18.23
N PHE A 249 -14.46 19.95 17.92
CA PHE A 249 -13.22 19.22 17.72
C PHE A 249 -12.68 18.62 19.03
N SER A 250 -13.29 18.81 20.19
CA SER A 250 -12.76 18.27 21.46
C SER A 250 -13.12 16.81 21.73
N SER A 251 -14.07 16.26 20.97
CA SER A 251 -14.46 14.86 21.07
C SER A 251 -14.57 14.18 19.68
N HIS A 252 -14.73 12.87 19.71
CA HIS A 252 -15.08 12.01 18.57
C HIS A 252 -15.99 10.88 19.09
N GLY A 253 -16.43 9.97 18.21
CA GLY A 253 -17.18 8.77 18.62
C GLY A 253 -18.48 8.55 17.84
N ASP A 254 -18.84 9.44 16.91
CA ASP A 254 -20.08 9.36 16.13
C ASP A 254 -19.84 9.24 14.63
N ALA A 255 -20.94 9.12 13.88
CA ALA A 255 -20.93 9.00 12.43
C ALA A 255 -20.91 10.36 11.70
N CYS A 256 -20.58 11.47 12.37
CA CYS A 256 -20.58 12.77 11.71
C CYS A 256 -19.43 12.89 10.68
N GLU A 257 -19.55 13.85 9.77
CA GLU A 257 -18.59 14.02 8.68
C GLU A 257 -17.17 14.28 9.20
N GLY A 258 -17.02 15.12 10.23
CA GLY A 258 -15.71 15.41 10.81
C GLY A 258 -15.05 14.19 11.45
N CYS A 259 -15.84 13.25 11.97
CA CYS A 259 -15.37 12.03 12.63
C CYS A 259 -14.92 10.97 11.62
N THR A 260 -15.62 10.88 10.49
CA THR A 260 -15.56 9.70 9.62
C THR A 260 -15.00 9.98 8.24
N HIS A 261 -15.04 11.22 7.74
CA HIS A 261 -14.37 11.60 6.49
C HIS A 261 -12.93 12.00 6.80
N ILE A 262 -12.00 11.17 6.34
CA ILE A 262 -10.61 11.20 6.76
C ILE A 262 -9.68 11.35 5.56
N MET A 263 -8.46 11.82 5.80
CA MET A 263 -7.48 12.08 4.76
C MET A 263 -6.85 10.77 4.29
N CYS A 264 -6.63 10.62 2.98
CA CYS A 264 -5.68 9.64 2.46
C CYS A 264 -4.95 10.18 1.23
N VAL A 265 -3.64 10.30 1.34
CA VAL A 265 -2.72 10.67 0.25
C VAL A 265 -1.71 9.54 0.10
N ILE A 266 -1.52 9.09 -1.14
CA ILE A 266 -0.65 7.97 -1.47
C ILE A 266 0.36 8.44 -2.53
N ARG A 267 1.65 8.20 -2.29
CA ARG A 267 2.72 8.53 -3.24
C ARG A 267 3.68 7.35 -3.36
N GLY A 268 4.00 6.95 -4.59
CA GLY A 268 4.99 5.91 -4.83
C GLY A 268 5.21 5.68 -6.33
N PRO A 269 6.19 4.83 -6.70
CA PRO A 269 6.56 4.59 -8.11
C PRO A 269 5.44 3.98 -8.96
N GLN A 270 4.46 3.32 -8.33
CA GLN A 270 3.33 2.68 -9.02
C GLN A 270 2.00 3.42 -8.87
N VAL A 271 2.01 4.55 -8.18
CA VAL A 271 0.80 5.32 -7.87
C VAL A 271 0.65 6.41 -8.92
N LYS A 272 -0.57 6.63 -9.41
CA LYS A 272 -0.88 7.72 -10.34
C LYS A 272 -0.50 9.06 -9.72
N VAL A 273 0.11 9.91 -10.53
CA VAL A 273 0.56 11.26 -10.14
C VAL A 273 -0.55 12.27 -10.40
N ASN A 274 -0.73 13.23 -9.48
CA ASN A 274 -1.75 14.28 -9.54
C ASN A 274 -3.18 13.74 -9.78
N HIS A 275 -3.48 12.56 -9.24
CA HIS A 275 -4.74 11.88 -9.44
C HIS A 275 -5.64 12.05 -8.22
N LYS A 276 -6.94 12.25 -8.44
CA LYS A 276 -7.94 12.31 -7.38
C LYS A 276 -8.97 11.21 -7.63
N SER A 277 -9.05 10.25 -6.72
CA SER A 277 -10.09 9.22 -6.77
C SER A 277 -11.28 9.66 -5.93
N ALA A 278 -12.45 9.75 -6.58
CA ALA A 278 -13.73 9.93 -5.91
C ALA A 278 -14.42 8.60 -5.58
N HIS A 279 -13.78 7.47 -5.87
CA HIS A 279 -14.30 6.17 -5.44
C HIS A 279 -14.28 6.11 -3.92
N ARG A 280 -15.43 5.77 -3.33
CA ARG A 280 -15.53 5.60 -1.89
C ARG A 280 -14.65 4.45 -1.43
N ARG A 281 -13.77 4.74 -0.48
CA ARG A 281 -12.82 3.80 0.11
C ARG A 281 -12.81 3.94 1.62
N GLU A 282 -12.43 2.88 2.32
CA GLU A 282 -12.41 2.83 3.77
C GLU A 282 -11.05 2.35 4.28
N GLN A 283 -10.77 2.55 5.56
CA GLN A 283 -9.48 2.16 6.19
C GLN A 283 -9.08 0.72 5.93
N ILE A 284 -10.07 -0.18 5.90
CA ILE A 284 -9.86 -1.60 5.63
C ILE A 284 -9.29 -1.87 4.23
N ASP A 285 -9.41 -0.94 3.28
CA ASP A 285 -8.88 -1.06 1.92
C ASP A 285 -7.36 -0.85 1.85
N ILE A 286 -6.73 -0.27 2.89
CA ILE A 286 -5.28 0.00 2.92
C ILE A 286 -4.49 -1.31 2.91
N ALA A 287 -4.72 -2.20 3.88
CA ALA A 287 -3.96 -3.44 4.03
C ALA A 287 -3.94 -4.33 2.77
N PRO A 288 -5.08 -4.65 2.11
CA PRO A 288 -5.06 -5.44 0.88
C PRO A 288 -4.42 -4.69 -0.29
N THR A 289 -4.51 -3.36 -0.35
CA THR A 289 -3.81 -2.56 -1.36
C THR A 289 -2.29 -2.62 -1.18
N ILE A 290 -1.80 -2.57 0.07
CA ILE A 290 -0.39 -2.75 0.39
C ILE A 290 0.07 -4.17 0.05
N GLY A 291 -0.74 -5.18 0.40
CA GLY A 291 -0.51 -6.57 -0.02
C GLY A 291 -0.30 -6.67 -1.53
N HIS A 292 -1.20 -6.06 -2.31
CA HIS A 292 -1.10 -6.02 -3.76
C HIS A 292 0.19 -5.34 -4.25
N LEU A 293 0.54 -4.17 -3.70
CA LEU A 293 1.74 -3.41 -4.06
C LEU A 293 3.05 -4.13 -3.73
N ALA A 294 3.08 -4.87 -2.62
CA ALA A 294 4.26 -5.58 -2.12
C ALA A 294 4.27 -7.08 -2.46
N GLY A 295 3.26 -7.56 -3.21
CA GLY A 295 3.22 -8.90 -3.78
C GLY A 295 2.82 -10.03 -2.83
N PHE A 296 2.08 -9.75 -1.76
CA PHE A 296 1.54 -10.75 -0.81
C PHE A 296 0.01 -10.60 -0.64
N SER A 297 -0.67 -11.66 -0.19
CA SER A 297 -2.13 -11.65 -0.01
C SER A 297 -2.54 -11.59 1.47
N LEU A 298 -3.67 -10.94 1.76
CA LEU A 298 -4.35 -10.98 3.05
C LEU A 298 -5.74 -11.63 2.87
N PRO A 299 -5.84 -12.97 2.85
CA PRO A 299 -7.11 -13.64 2.53
C PRO A 299 -8.22 -13.41 3.56
N GLU A 300 -7.87 -13.02 4.79
CA GLU A 300 -8.78 -12.68 5.87
C GLU A 300 -9.29 -11.22 5.79
N SER A 301 -8.72 -10.39 4.92
CA SER A 301 -9.13 -8.99 4.76
C SER A 301 -10.52 -8.88 4.12
N GLU A 302 -11.34 -7.97 4.65
CA GLU A 302 -12.66 -7.58 4.14
C GLU A 302 -12.58 -6.40 3.15
N GLY A 303 -11.48 -5.65 3.22
CA GLY A 303 -11.20 -4.54 2.32
C GLY A 303 -10.92 -4.99 0.89
N LYS A 304 -10.97 -4.03 -0.03
CA LYS A 304 -10.75 -4.22 -1.46
C LYS A 304 -9.50 -3.48 -1.89
N VAL A 305 -8.73 -4.09 -2.78
CA VAL A 305 -7.59 -3.43 -3.44
C VAL A 305 -8.08 -2.15 -4.15
N MET A 306 -7.34 -1.06 -3.97
CA MET A 306 -7.61 0.24 -4.57
C MET A 306 -7.05 0.33 -6.00
N ASP A 307 -7.51 -0.54 -6.90
CA ASP A 307 -6.97 -0.67 -8.28
C ASP A 307 -6.93 0.65 -9.05
N GLU A 308 -7.85 1.57 -8.77
CA GLU A 308 -7.95 2.86 -9.42
C GLU A 308 -6.76 3.80 -9.17
N ILE A 309 -5.92 3.52 -8.15
CA ILE A 309 -4.75 4.34 -7.83
C ILE A 309 -3.51 3.97 -8.64
N PHE A 310 -3.47 2.78 -9.25
CA PHE A 310 -2.24 2.26 -9.89
C PHE A 310 -2.03 2.82 -11.30
N LEU A 311 -0.78 3.10 -11.67
CA LEU A 311 -0.40 3.56 -13.02
C LEU A 311 -0.84 2.58 -14.11
N ASN A 312 -0.65 1.28 -13.85
CA ASN A 312 -1.14 0.19 -14.68
C ASN A 312 -1.96 -0.74 -13.79
N PRO A 313 -3.24 -1.04 -14.11
CA PRO A 313 -4.01 -2.00 -13.32
C PRO A 313 -3.33 -3.37 -13.44
N VAL A 314 -2.74 -3.83 -12.34
CA VAL A 314 -2.18 -5.17 -12.26
C VAL A 314 -3.33 -6.13 -12.00
N ILE A 315 -3.83 -6.78 -13.05
CA ILE A 315 -4.84 -7.83 -12.89
C ILE A 315 -4.13 -9.09 -12.39
N ARG A 316 -4.07 -9.29 -11.07
CA ARG A 316 -3.80 -10.62 -10.51
C ARG A 316 -5.11 -11.42 -10.55
N MET A 317 -5.14 -12.47 -11.36
CA MET A 317 -6.23 -13.44 -11.30
C MET A 317 -6.05 -14.35 -10.08
N ASP A 318 -6.46 -13.84 -8.91
CA ASP A 318 -6.57 -14.66 -7.71
C ASP A 318 -7.92 -15.39 -7.73
N GLY A 319 -7.87 -16.67 -8.05
CA GLY A 319 -9.05 -17.54 -8.08
C GLY A 319 -8.81 -18.82 -8.86
N ILE A 320 -8.78 -19.96 -8.17
CA ILE A 320 -9.03 -21.24 -8.82
C ILE A 320 -10.49 -21.22 -9.25
N VAL A 321 -10.76 -20.95 -10.53
CA VAL A 321 -12.06 -21.31 -11.12
C VAL A 321 -12.17 -22.84 -11.08
N LYS A 322 -12.72 -23.38 -9.99
CA LYS A 322 -13.17 -24.78 -9.94
C LYS A 322 -14.47 -24.86 -10.73
N GLY A 323 -14.33 -25.11 -12.02
CA GLY A 323 -15.40 -25.57 -12.90
C GLY A 323 -14.91 -26.79 -13.67
N PRO A 324 -15.81 -27.66 -14.16
CA PRO A 324 -15.41 -28.77 -15.01
C PRO A 324 -14.61 -28.21 -16.20
N VAL A 325 -13.67 -28.99 -16.73
CA VAL A 325 -12.94 -28.64 -17.94
C VAL A 325 -13.97 -28.50 -19.08
N LEU A 326 -14.38 -27.26 -19.34
CA LEU A 326 -15.41 -26.94 -20.33
C LEU A 326 -14.72 -26.73 -21.69
N ARG A 327 -15.06 -27.58 -22.66
CA ARG A 327 -14.82 -27.32 -24.08
C ARG A 327 -15.76 -26.19 -24.52
N GLY A 328 -15.21 -25.03 -24.85
CA GLY A 328 -15.97 -23.93 -25.45
C GLY A 328 -15.37 -22.57 -25.13
N GLU A 329 -15.23 -21.74 -26.16
CA GLU A 329 -14.72 -20.37 -26.09
C GLU A 329 -15.63 -19.52 -25.19
N ARG A 330 -15.03 -18.75 -24.27
CA ARG A 330 -15.68 -17.56 -23.69
C ARG A 330 -14.83 -16.32 -23.96
N ILE A 331 -15.52 -15.26 -24.34
CA ILE A 331 -15.00 -13.93 -24.69
C ILE A 331 -14.92 -13.10 -23.40
N PHE A 332 -13.74 -12.52 -23.11
CA PHE A 332 -13.61 -11.51 -22.06
C PHE A 332 -13.87 -10.12 -22.66
N LYS A 333 -14.94 -9.45 -22.22
CA LYS A 333 -15.25 -8.06 -22.59
C LYS A 333 -14.69 -7.10 -21.53
N GLY A 334 -14.06 -5.99 -21.95
CA GLY A 334 -13.72 -4.86 -21.08
C GLY A 334 -12.33 -4.85 -20.45
N ILE A 335 -11.37 -5.66 -20.93
CA ILE A 335 -9.99 -5.61 -20.44
C ILE A 335 -9.24 -4.42 -21.09
N PRO A 336 -8.59 -3.53 -20.32
CA PRO A 336 -7.82 -2.40 -20.85
C PRO A 336 -6.65 -2.83 -21.75
N SER A 337 -6.23 -1.94 -22.64
CA SER A 337 -5.01 -2.13 -23.44
C SER A 337 -3.78 -2.20 -22.53
N GLY A 338 -2.85 -3.12 -22.81
CA GLY A 338 -1.61 -3.31 -22.04
C GLY A 338 -1.70 -4.28 -20.85
N THR A 339 -2.85 -4.92 -20.61
CA THR A 339 -3.00 -5.91 -19.53
C THR A 339 -2.11 -7.15 -19.76
N ILE A 340 -1.31 -7.49 -18.75
CA ILE A 340 -0.56 -8.74 -18.66
C ILE A 340 -1.43 -9.79 -17.95
N ILE A 341 -1.60 -10.98 -18.54
CA ILE A 341 -2.40 -12.07 -17.96
C ILE A 341 -1.47 -13.25 -17.65
N GLU A 342 -1.40 -13.68 -16.39
CA GLU A 342 -0.72 -14.91 -15.96
C GLU A 342 -1.72 -15.94 -15.43
N ARG A 343 -1.50 -17.24 -15.70
CA ARG A 343 -2.29 -18.34 -15.13
C ARG A 343 -1.42 -19.54 -14.78
N PHE A 344 -1.65 -20.13 -13.60
CA PHE A 344 -1.06 -21.38 -13.15
C PHE A 344 -2.13 -22.48 -13.01
N ASN A 345 -1.77 -23.75 -13.25
CA ASN A 345 -2.65 -24.90 -12.97
C ASN A 345 -2.17 -25.69 -11.75
N LEU A 346 -3.09 -26.44 -11.14
CA LEU A 346 -2.96 -27.18 -9.87
C LEU A 346 -1.88 -28.30 -9.83
N SER A 347 -1.14 -28.54 -10.92
CA SER A 347 -0.10 -29.59 -11.00
C SER A 347 1.29 -29.06 -11.38
N GLY A 348 1.48 -27.74 -11.44
CA GLY A 348 2.77 -27.16 -11.82
C GLY A 348 3.21 -27.43 -13.26
N ARG A 349 2.32 -27.95 -14.13
CA ARG A 349 2.60 -28.15 -15.57
C ARG A 349 2.01 -27.03 -16.42
N ARG A 350 2.87 -26.48 -17.30
CA ARG A 350 2.58 -25.46 -18.31
C ARG A 350 1.48 -25.91 -19.27
N THR A 351 0.45 -25.09 -19.47
CA THR A 351 -0.47 -25.23 -20.62
C THR A 351 -0.55 -23.87 -21.32
N TYR A 352 -0.35 -23.85 -22.64
CA TYR A 352 -0.43 -22.65 -23.45
C TYR A 352 -1.91 -22.35 -23.77
N LEU A 353 -2.35 -21.10 -23.61
CA LEU A 353 -3.61 -20.63 -24.15
C LEU A 353 -3.31 -19.61 -25.26
N GLN A 354 -3.63 -19.96 -26.50
CA GLN A 354 -3.85 -19.00 -27.58
C GLN A 354 -5.35 -18.68 -27.55
N HIS A 355 -5.74 -17.47 -27.15
CA HIS A 355 -7.09 -16.98 -27.40
C HIS A 355 -7.08 -15.52 -27.83
N ILE A 356 -7.94 -15.23 -28.80
CA ILE A 356 -8.08 -13.96 -29.52
C ILE A 356 -9.04 -13.07 -28.71
N VAL A 357 -8.61 -11.84 -28.41
CA VAL A 357 -9.50 -10.79 -27.90
C VAL A 357 -10.21 -10.18 -29.10
N GLN A 358 -11.54 -10.21 -29.12
CA GLN A 358 -12.35 -9.52 -30.13
C GLN A 358 -13.14 -8.42 -29.42
N GLN A 359 -12.78 -7.17 -29.66
CA GLN A 359 -13.70 -6.04 -29.48
C GLN A 359 -14.39 -5.79 -30.82
N ASP A 360 -15.66 -5.38 -30.78
CA ASP A 360 -16.37 -4.90 -31.95
C ASP A 360 -15.57 -3.77 -32.62
N GLY A 361 -15.07 -4.03 -33.84
CA GLY A 361 -14.75 -2.96 -34.79
C GLY A 361 -13.31 -2.42 -34.88
N ALA A 362 -12.25 -3.14 -34.49
CA ALA A 362 -10.88 -2.75 -34.87
C ALA A 362 -9.95 -3.94 -35.11
N ASP A 363 -9.28 -3.89 -36.27
CA ASP A 363 -8.45 -4.93 -36.86
C ASP A 363 -7.12 -5.18 -36.14
N LYS A 364 -6.81 -6.47 -35.93
CA LYS A 364 -5.49 -7.10 -35.73
C LYS A 364 -4.72 -6.76 -34.44
N ILE A 365 -4.92 -7.63 -33.43
CA ILE A 365 -3.99 -7.83 -32.31
C ILE A 365 -2.88 -8.78 -32.75
N SER A 366 -1.62 -8.41 -32.51
CA SER A 366 -0.48 -9.32 -32.65
C SER A 366 0.04 -9.71 -31.27
N VAL A 367 0.22 -11.02 -31.06
CA VAL A 367 0.79 -11.58 -29.84
C VAL A 367 2.28 -11.81 -30.09
N GLU A 368 3.13 -11.12 -29.33
CA GLU A 368 4.57 -11.26 -29.41
C GLU A 368 5.06 -12.05 -28.19
N HIS A 369 5.70 -13.20 -28.44
CA HIS A 369 6.37 -13.97 -27.41
C HIS A 369 7.70 -13.27 -27.07
N ILE A 370 7.81 -12.73 -25.85
CA ILE A 370 8.93 -11.87 -25.46
C ILE A 370 10.13 -12.70 -24.99
N LYS A 371 9.91 -13.69 -24.12
CA LYS A 371 10.99 -14.54 -23.58
C LYS A 371 10.47 -15.76 -22.82
N SER A 372 11.22 -16.85 -22.90
CA SER A 372 11.17 -17.98 -21.95
C SER A 372 12.16 -17.78 -20.80
N LYS A 373 11.69 -17.72 -19.55
CA LYS A 373 12.56 -17.62 -18.36
C LYS A 373 12.95 -19.01 -17.84
N ALA A 374 14.08 -19.06 -17.12
CA ALA A 374 14.46 -20.22 -16.33
C ALA A 374 13.37 -20.50 -15.28
N ALA A 375 13.09 -21.79 -15.04
CA ALA A 375 11.98 -22.27 -14.21
C ALA A 375 10.59 -21.79 -14.65
N GLY A 376 10.07 -22.32 -15.76
CA GLY A 376 8.60 -22.41 -15.86
C GLY A 376 7.85 -21.19 -16.43
N MET A 377 8.41 -19.98 -16.47
CA MET A 377 7.67 -18.77 -16.88
C MET A 377 7.86 -18.35 -18.36
N TYR A 378 6.79 -17.86 -18.99
CA TYR A 378 6.79 -17.24 -20.32
C TYR A 378 6.07 -15.89 -20.26
N LEU A 379 6.63 -14.88 -20.94
CA LEU A 379 6.05 -13.54 -21.00
C LEU A 379 5.57 -13.25 -22.43
N TYR A 380 4.33 -12.78 -22.58
CA TYR A 380 3.74 -12.40 -23.86
C TYR A 380 3.30 -10.93 -23.82
N ARG A 381 3.53 -10.19 -24.91
CA ARG A 381 3.03 -8.83 -25.11
C ARG A 381 1.88 -8.88 -26.12
N LEU A 382 0.78 -8.24 -25.78
CA LEU A 382 -0.32 -8.00 -26.72
C LEU A 382 -0.12 -6.61 -27.34
N ASN A 383 0.14 -6.56 -28.64
CA ASN A 383 0.26 -5.31 -29.39
C ASN A 383 -1.03 -5.08 -30.20
N TYR A 384 -1.70 -3.95 -29.96
CA TYR A 384 -2.82 -3.47 -30.76
C TYR A 384 -2.29 -2.56 -31.88
N ARG A 385 -2.78 -2.69 -33.11
CA ARG A 385 -2.46 -1.79 -34.23
C ARG A 385 -3.44 -0.65 -34.35
#